data_AF-A0A1Y6M8M9-F1
#
_entry.id   AF-A0A1Y6M8M9-F1
#
_cell.length_a   1.000
_cell.length_b   1.000
_cell.length_c   1.000
_cell.angle_alpha   90.00
_cell.angle_beta   90.00
_cell.angle_gamma   90.00
#
_symmetry.space_group_name_H-M   'P 1'
#
loop_
_entity.id
_entity.type
_entity.pdbx_description
1 polymer ?
#
loop_
_entity_poly.entity_id
_entity_poly.type
_entity_poly.pdbx_seq_one_letter_code
_entity_poly.pdbx_strand_id
1 'polypeptide(L)'
;MKKFALKAVAIALLTTSLTGCIGQMGVSKVVTKANLSAVDNRYGRAGLYVLLSPIYGIAATADLFIFNSIEFWTGKNPITGKSPAVADMKLNTYLKINSMLDRSLTTVPLASVQNSDIEAAAFKQLDDNTLEMKVSHRNGTTTLLRGEKAGDAVNFYLDGEFITAVTVADLDQYAALQA
;
A
#
# COMPACT_ATOMS: atom_id res chain seq x y z
N MET A 1 26.09 -6.90 36.96
CA MET A 1 24.91 -7.79 37.08
C MET A 1 23.60 -7.10 36.69
N LYS A 2 23.20 -5.96 37.28
CA LYS A 2 21.93 -5.27 36.95
C LYS A 2 21.73 -4.94 35.46
N LYS A 3 22.78 -4.47 34.76
CA LYS A 3 22.71 -4.17 33.32
C LYS A 3 22.55 -5.42 32.44
N PHE A 4 23.05 -6.57 32.90
CA PHE A 4 22.96 -7.84 32.18
C PHE A 4 21.57 -8.47 32.39
N ALA A 5 21.05 -8.40 33.62
CA ALA A 5 19.68 -8.80 33.94
C ALA A 5 18.66 -7.95 33.18
N LEU A 6 18.86 -6.63 33.07
CA LEU A 6 17.96 -5.75 32.32
C LEU A 6 17.95 -6.07 30.82
N LYS A 7 19.11 -6.38 30.21
CA LYS A 7 19.20 -6.83 28.82
C LYS A 7 18.52 -8.19 28.62
N ALA A 8 18.72 -9.13 29.54
CA ALA A 8 18.09 -10.46 29.48
C ALA A 8 16.55 -10.37 29.61
N VAL A 9 16.05 -9.51 30.48
CA VAL A 9 14.60 -9.25 30.64
C VAL A 9 14.02 -8.57 29.39
N ALA A 10 14.72 -7.59 28.81
CA ALA A 10 14.29 -6.96 27.57
C ALA A 10 14.23 -7.96 26.41
N ILE A 11 15.23 -8.85 26.29
CA ILE A 11 15.24 -9.92 25.28
C ILE A 11 14.12 -10.93 25.53
N ALA A 12 13.90 -11.35 26.77
CA ALA A 12 12.81 -12.27 27.12
C ALA A 12 11.43 -11.68 26.81
N LEU A 13 11.21 -10.40 27.14
CA LEU A 13 9.99 -9.68 26.81
C LEU A 13 9.78 -9.56 25.30
N LEU A 14 10.83 -9.23 24.54
CA LEU A 14 10.77 -9.22 23.08
C LEU A 14 10.40 -10.60 22.51
N THR A 15 10.97 -11.68 23.04
CA THR A 15 10.65 -13.04 22.56
C THR A 15 9.21 -13.47 22.83
N THR A 16 8.58 -13.00 23.92
CA THR A 16 7.16 -13.28 24.20
C THR A 16 6.20 -12.42 23.36
N SER A 17 6.66 -11.27 22.86
CA SER A 17 5.87 -10.40 21.98
C SER A 17 5.82 -10.88 20.52
N LEU A 18 6.67 -11.84 20.14
CA LEU A 18 6.77 -12.33 18.76
C LEU A 18 5.69 -13.35 18.37
N THR A 19 4.80 -13.76 19.29
CA THR A 19 3.82 -14.84 19.01
C THR A 19 2.57 -14.39 18.24
N GLY A 20 2.55 -13.18 17.68
CA GLY A 20 1.41 -12.70 16.91
C GLY A 20 1.74 -11.50 16.02
N CYS A 21 2.62 -11.66 15.04
CA CYS A 21 2.75 -10.65 13.99
C CYS A 21 1.45 -10.63 13.16
N ILE A 22 0.74 -9.49 13.15
CA ILE A 22 -0.38 -9.28 12.23
C ILE A 22 0.23 -9.00 10.84
N GLY A 23 0.29 -10.03 9.99
CA GLY A 23 0.84 -9.94 8.63
C GLY A 23 1.24 -11.31 8.08
N GLN A 24 1.48 -11.39 6.77
CA GLN A 24 1.74 -12.68 6.12
C GLN A 24 3.14 -13.25 6.39
N MET A 25 4.09 -12.48 6.94
CA MET A 25 5.48 -12.93 7.17
C MET A 25 6.13 -13.49 5.90
N GLY A 26 6.11 -12.70 4.84
CA GLY A 26 6.47 -13.13 3.48
C GLY A 26 7.92 -13.59 3.35
N VAL A 27 8.89 -12.84 3.88
CA VAL A 27 10.32 -13.18 3.78
C VAL A 27 10.64 -14.40 4.62
N SER A 28 10.08 -14.48 5.83
CA SER A 28 10.25 -15.62 6.73
C SER A 28 9.74 -16.92 6.11
N LYS A 29 8.62 -16.86 5.37
CA LYS A 29 8.11 -18.01 4.58
C LYS A 29 9.06 -18.41 3.46
N VAL A 30 9.67 -17.44 2.78
CA VAL A 30 10.67 -17.72 1.72
C VAL A 30 11.91 -18.40 2.31
N VAL A 31 12.47 -17.88 3.41
CA VAL A 31 13.63 -18.48 4.10
C VAL A 31 13.30 -19.87 4.61
N THR A 32 12.11 -20.06 5.17
CA THR A 32 11.63 -21.38 5.63
C THR A 32 11.54 -22.36 4.46
N LYS A 33 10.95 -21.95 3.34
CA LYS A 33 10.85 -22.77 2.14
C LYS A 33 12.24 -23.17 1.63
N ALA A 34 13.19 -22.22 1.57
CA ALA A 34 14.55 -22.50 1.16
C ALA A 34 15.22 -23.57 2.03
N ASN A 35 15.08 -23.50 3.36
CA ASN A 35 15.59 -24.53 4.27
C ASN A 35 14.93 -25.90 4.02
N LEU A 36 13.59 -25.94 3.94
CA LEU A 36 12.85 -27.18 3.72
C LEU A 36 13.19 -27.86 2.38
N SER A 37 13.51 -27.07 1.36
CA SER A 37 13.89 -27.56 0.03
C SER A 37 15.38 -27.92 -0.11
N ALA A 38 16.25 -27.48 0.81
CA ALA A 38 17.69 -27.71 0.69
C ALA A 38 18.09 -29.16 1.00
N VAL A 39 17.43 -29.80 1.97
CA VAL A 39 17.71 -31.18 2.38
C VAL A 39 16.44 -31.94 2.74
N ASP A 40 16.42 -33.23 2.41
CA ASP A 40 15.30 -34.15 2.59
C ASP A 40 15.33 -34.91 3.94
N ASN A 41 16.12 -34.44 4.91
CA ASN A 41 16.28 -35.05 6.22
C ASN A 41 15.87 -34.08 7.35
N ARG A 42 15.09 -34.56 8.33
CA ARG A 42 14.63 -33.74 9.46
C ARG A 42 15.76 -33.15 10.30
N TYR A 43 16.85 -33.90 10.52
CA TYR A 43 18.00 -33.45 11.30
C TYR A 43 18.89 -32.52 10.47
N GLY A 44 19.00 -32.77 9.16
CA GLY A 44 19.64 -31.84 8.23
C GLY A 44 18.95 -30.47 8.22
N ARG A 45 17.60 -30.44 8.17
CA ARG A 45 16.80 -29.21 8.28
C ARG A 45 16.99 -28.51 9.62
N ALA A 46 17.10 -29.26 10.71
CA ALA A 46 17.39 -28.71 12.04
C ALA A 46 18.79 -28.09 12.09
N GLY A 47 19.80 -28.78 11.52
CA GLY A 47 21.15 -28.24 11.38
C GLY A 47 21.17 -26.96 10.56
N LEU A 48 20.50 -26.95 9.40
CA LEU A 48 20.38 -25.77 8.55
C LEU A 48 19.60 -24.64 9.22
N TYR A 49 18.58 -24.95 10.01
CA TYR A 49 17.85 -23.96 10.82
C TYR A 49 18.77 -23.29 11.85
N VAL A 50 19.61 -24.06 12.55
CA VAL A 50 20.60 -23.52 13.50
C VAL A 50 21.63 -22.65 12.78
N LEU A 51 22.18 -23.14 11.65
CA LEU A 51 23.17 -22.40 10.86
C LEU A 51 22.62 -21.10 10.27
N LEU A 52 21.38 -21.11 9.77
CA LEU A 52 20.70 -19.94 9.21
C LEU A 52 19.97 -19.11 10.27
N SER A 53 20.07 -19.44 11.56
CA SER A 53 19.32 -18.75 12.63
C SER A 53 19.46 -17.21 12.61
N PRO A 54 20.62 -16.60 12.27
CA PRO A 54 20.69 -15.15 12.13
C PRO A 54 19.83 -14.61 10.98
N ILE A 55 19.75 -15.35 9.86
CA ILE A 55 18.95 -14.98 8.68
C ILE A 55 17.45 -15.07 9.01
N TYR A 56 17.02 -16.09 9.75
CA TYR A 56 15.65 -16.17 10.25
C TYR A 56 15.30 -14.97 11.15
N GLY A 57 16.22 -14.56 12.03
CA GLY A 57 16.02 -13.37 12.87
C GLY A 57 15.87 -12.08 12.07
N ILE A 58 16.71 -11.88 11.05
CA ILE A 58 16.62 -10.72 10.14
C ILE A 58 15.31 -10.76 9.35
N ALA A 59 14.95 -11.91 8.78
CA ALA A 59 13.72 -12.07 8.00
C ALA A 59 12.48 -11.76 8.85
N ALA A 60 12.40 -12.30 10.07
CA ALA A 60 11.30 -12.04 10.98
C ALA A 60 11.21 -10.55 11.35
N THR A 61 12.36 -9.90 11.57
CA THR A 61 12.43 -8.46 11.89
C THR A 61 11.98 -7.60 10.70
N ALA A 62 12.43 -7.92 9.48
CA ALA A 62 12.05 -7.21 8.28
C ALA A 62 10.57 -7.39 7.95
N ASP A 63 10.03 -8.60 8.12
CA ASP A 63 8.59 -8.83 8.00
C ASP A 63 7.83 -7.99 9.02
N LEU A 64 8.23 -7.98 10.29
CA LEU A 64 7.53 -7.26 11.35
C LEU A 64 7.48 -5.75 11.12
N PHE A 65 8.61 -5.13 10.78
CA PHE A 65 8.71 -3.66 10.73
C PHE A 65 8.55 -3.05 9.35
N ILE A 66 8.74 -3.82 8.27
CA ILE A 66 8.77 -3.29 6.91
C ILE A 66 7.64 -3.92 6.09
N PHE A 67 7.73 -5.22 5.81
CA PHE A 67 6.86 -5.82 4.80
C PHE A 67 5.41 -5.99 5.27
N ASN A 68 5.17 -6.33 6.54
CA ASN A 68 3.82 -6.38 7.09
C ASN A 68 3.22 -4.98 7.27
N SER A 69 4.05 -3.95 7.53
CA SER A 69 3.59 -2.56 7.54
C SER A 69 3.13 -2.12 6.15
N ILE A 70 3.93 -2.42 5.11
CA ILE A 70 3.53 -2.16 3.72
C ILE A 70 2.25 -2.96 3.39
N GLU A 71 2.18 -4.24 3.77
CA GLU A 71 0.99 -5.07 3.59
C GLU A 71 -0.27 -4.43 4.18
N PHE A 72 -0.18 -3.89 5.40
CA PHE A 72 -1.31 -3.22 6.05
C PHE A 72 -1.81 -2.01 5.26
N TRP A 73 -0.90 -1.11 4.89
CA TRP A 73 -1.29 0.13 4.19
C TRP A 73 -1.76 -0.13 2.76
N THR A 74 -1.28 -1.21 2.15
CA THR A 74 -1.51 -1.51 0.73
C THR A 74 -2.48 -2.68 0.49
N GLY A 75 -2.95 -3.39 1.51
CA GLY A 75 -3.84 -4.54 1.36
C GLY A 75 -3.23 -5.77 0.65
N LYS A 76 -1.93 -5.74 0.36
CA LYS A 76 -1.20 -6.79 -0.37
C LYS A 76 0.22 -6.92 0.15
N ASN A 77 0.64 -8.14 0.46
CA ASN A 77 2.03 -8.34 0.87
C ASN A 77 2.97 -8.19 -0.34
N PRO A 78 3.99 -7.31 -0.30
CA PRO A 78 4.87 -7.04 -1.44
C PRO A 78 5.80 -8.21 -1.78
N ILE A 79 6.05 -9.13 -0.84
CA ILE A 79 6.94 -10.27 -1.02
C ILE A 79 6.20 -11.48 -1.57
N THR A 80 5.01 -11.77 -1.03
CA THR A 80 4.23 -12.94 -1.48
C THR A 80 3.33 -12.62 -2.66
N GLY A 81 3.02 -11.34 -2.87
CA GLY A 81 2.04 -10.88 -3.85
C GLY A 81 0.60 -11.29 -3.56
N LYS A 82 0.29 -11.74 -2.33
CA LYS A 82 -1.06 -12.21 -1.96
C LYS A 82 -1.89 -11.11 -1.33
N SER A 83 -3.16 -11.08 -1.73
CA SER A 83 -4.25 -10.31 -1.12
C SER A 83 -5.41 -11.25 -0.77
N PRO A 84 -6.27 -10.90 0.20
CA PRO A 84 -6.21 -9.72 1.06
C PRO A 84 -5.06 -9.77 2.08
N ALA A 85 -4.67 -8.61 2.63
CA ALA A 85 -3.77 -8.56 3.77
C ALA A 85 -4.37 -9.32 4.96
N VAL A 86 -3.52 -9.77 5.89
CA VAL A 86 -3.99 -10.48 7.10
C VAL A 86 -4.97 -9.63 7.91
N ALA A 87 -4.75 -8.31 7.96
CA ALA A 87 -5.62 -7.36 8.64
C ALA A 87 -7.02 -7.23 8.01
N ASP A 88 -7.15 -7.54 6.72
CA ASP A 88 -8.42 -7.41 5.98
C ASP A 88 -9.20 -8.74 5.92
N MET A 89 -8.73 -9.80 6.57
CA MET A 89 -9.40 -11.09 6.56
C MET A 89 -10.74 -11.03 7.31
N LYS A 90 -11.81 -11.48 6.64
CA LYS A 90 -13.14 -11.55 7.24
C LYS A 90 -13.20 -12.71 8.24
N LEU A 91 -13.14 -12.38 9.52
CA LEU A 91 -13.28 -13.32 10.63
C LEU A 91 -14.58 -13.05 11.40
N ASN A 92 -15.10 -14.09 12.06
CA ASN A 92 -16.21 -13.95 13.00
C ASN A 92 -15.70 -13.20 14.24
N THR A 93 -15.91 -11.88 14.25
CA THR A 93 -15.37 -10.98 15.27
C THR A 93 -16.39 -10.75 16.37
N TYR A 94 -15.97 -10.88 17.63
CA TYR A 94 -16.82 -10.63 18.82
C TYR A 94 -17.21 -9.15 18.96
N LEU A 95 -16.34 -8.24 18.54
CA LEU A 95 -16.53 -6.79 18.58
C LEU A 95 -16.71 -6.23 17.17
N LYS A 96 -17.91 -5.76 16.83
CA LYS A 96 -18.25 -5.23 15.50
C LYS A 96 -18.20 -3.71 15.52
N ILE A 97 -17.06 -3.13 15.13
CA ILE A 97 -16.81 -1.68 15.24
C ILE A 97 -17.10 -0.96 13.91
N ASN A 98 -17.00 -1.64 12.76
CA ASN A 98 -17.16 -1.00 11.44
C ASN A 98 -18.51 -0.29 11.23
N SER A 99 -19.58 -0.69 11.93
CA SER A 99 -20.87 0.01 11.84
C SER A 99 -20.89 1.37 12.55
N MET A 100 -19.88 1.67 13.35
CA MET A 100 -19.73 2.91 14.12
C MET A 100 -18.65 3.84 13.55
N LEU A 101 -17.93 3.41 12.51
CA LEU A 101 -16.86 4.19 11.87
C LEU A 101 -17.36 4.80 10.56
N ASP A 102 -16.70 5.89 10.17
CA ASP A 102 -16.81 6.41 8.81
C ASP A 102 -16.35 5.35 7.79
N ARG A 103 -17.02 5.28 6.64
CA ARG A 103 -16.74 4.28 5.60
C ARG A 103 -15.30 4.34 5.11
N SER A 104 -14.70 5.53 5.07
CA SER A 104 -13.29 5.73 4.68
C SER A 104 -12.29 4.99 5.58
N LEU A 105 -12.65 4.72 6.83
CA LEU A 105 -11.82 4.01 7.82
C LEU A 105 -12.07 2.49 7.84
N THR A 106 -12.92 1.99 6.94
CA THR A 106 -13.28 0.55 6.87
C THR A 106 -12.63 -0.18 5.69
N THR A 107 -11.78 0.52 4.93
CA THR A 107 -11.13 0.02 3.73
C THR A 107 -9.63 0.25 3.77
N VAL A 108 -8.89 -0.43 2.89
CA VAL A 108 -7.43 -0.33 2.77
C VAL A 108 -7.02 1.15 2.54
N PRO A 109 -6.14 1.72 3.38
CA PRO A 109 -5.85 3.16 3.34
C PRO A 109 -5.27 3.65 2.00
N LEU A 110 -4.42 2.85 1.34
CA LEU A 110 -3.79 3.22 0.07
C LEU A 110 -4.41 2.50 -1.14
N ALA A 111 -5.64 1.96 -1.03
CA ALA A 111 -6.32 1.34 -2.16
C ALA A 111 -6.52 2.31 -3.34
N SER A 112 -6.76 3.60 -3.07
CA SER A 112 -6.91 4.63 -4.10
C SER A 112 -5.62 4.87 -4.89
N VAL A 113 -4.46 4.79 -4.24
CA VAL A 113 -3.12 4.94 -4.87
C VAL A 113 -2.73 3.70 -5.68
N GLN A 114 -3.20 2.52 -5.26
CA GLN A 114 -2.93 1.27 -5.99
C GLN A 114 -3.81 1.09 -7.23
N ASN A 115 -5.05 1.58 -7.21
CA ASN A 115 -6.00 1.45 -8.31
C ASN A 115 -5.99 2.66 -9.25
N SER A 116 -5.10 3.63 -9.05
CA SER A 116 -4.87 4.64 -10.08
C SER A 116 -4.00 4.03 -11.17
N ASP A 117 -4.62 3.76 -12.33
CA ASP A 117 -3.90 3.51 -13.58
C ASP A 117 -2.97 4.68 -13.95
N ILE A 118 -3.13 5.83 -13.27
CA ILE A 118 -2.33 7.03 -13.38
C ILE A 118 -0.98 6.83 -12.67
N GLU A 119 0.10 6.99 -13.43
CA GLU A 119 1.48 7.03 -12.98
C GLU A 119 1.92 8.45 -12.63
N ALA A 120 1.56 9.44 -13.47
CA ALA A 120 1.86 10.85 -13.24
C ALA A 120 0.83 11.75 -13.93
N ALA A 121 0.61 12.95 -13.39
CA ALA A 121 -0.14 14.01 -14.03
C ALA A 121 0.76 15.26 -14.13
N ALA A 122 0.90 15.80 -15.33
CA ALA A 122 1.68 17.01 -15.59
C ALA A 122 0.79 18.10 -16.19
N PHE A 123 0.81 19.27 -15.58
CA PHE A 123 0.07 20.43 -16.07
C PHE A 123 0.99 21.32 -16.92
N LYS A 124 0.47 21.79 -18.04
CA LYS A 124 1.14 22.76 -18.91
C LYS A 124 0.12 23.80 -19.35
N GLN A 125 0.39 25.06 -19.04
CA GLN A 125 -0.35 26.17 -19.65
C GLN A 125 0.22 26.43 -21.04
N LEU A 126 -0.63 26.43 -22.06
CA LEU A 126 -0.22 26.68 -23.45
C LEU A 126 -0.26 28.17 -23.76
N ASP A 127 -1.27 28.86 -23.24
CA ASP A 127 -1.53 30.28 -23.39
C ASP A 127 -2.44 30.79 -22.25
N ASP A 128 -2.86 32.05 -22.32
CA ASP A 128 -3.66 32.71 -21.29
C ASP A 128 -5.04 32.05 -21.07
N ASN A 129 -5.54 31.29 -22.06
CA ASN A 129 -6.87 30.70 -22.04
C ASN A 129 -6.85 29.15 -22.04
N THR A 130 -5.70 28.51 -22.25
CA THR A 130 -5.61 27.07 -22.47
C THR A 130 -4.69 26.37 -21.46
N LEU A 131 -5.25 25.40 -20.72
CA LEU A 131 -4.53 24.52 -19.81
C LEU A 131 -4.60 23.08 -20.29
N GLU A 132 -3.46 22.41 -20.38
CA GLU A 132 -3.36 20.98 -20.63
C GLU A 132 -2.93 20.22 -19.37
N MET A 133 -3.61 19.12 -19.09
CA MET A 133 -3.20 18.11 -18.13
C MET A 133 -2.89 16.82 -18.89
N LYS A 134 -1.61 16.44 -18.89
CA LYS A 134 -1.15 15.18 -19.44
C LYS A 134 -1.15 14.13 -18.32
N VAL A 135 -1.95 13.08 -18.49
CA VAL A 135 -2.06 11.96 -17.58
C VAL A 135 -1.30 10.77 -18.19
N SER A 136 -0.19 10.40 -17.59
CA SER A 136 0.57 9.20 -17.96
C SER A 136 0.06 8.01 -17.17
N HIS A 137 -0.25 6.92 -17.87
CA HIS A 137 -0.77 5.70 -17.27
C HIS A 137 0.30 4.61 -17.18
N ARG A 138 0.18 3.72 -16.19
CA ARG A 138 1.12 2.62 -15.92
C ARG A 138 1.26 1.60 -17.07
N ASN A 139 0.27 1.54 -17.97
CA ASN A 139 0.29 0.72 -19.19
C ASN A 139 1.08 1.39 -20.34
N GLY A 140 1.66 2.57 -20.11
CA GLY A 140 2.38 3.36 -21.11
C GLY A 140 1.50 4.27 -21.97
N THR A 141 0.17 4.22 -21.83
CA THR A 141 -0.72 5.15 -22.53
C THR A 141 -0.68 6.52 -21.89
N THR A 142 -0.87 7.56 -22.68
CA THR A 142 -0.98 8.93 -22.20
C THR A 142 -2.28 9.51 -22.68
N THR A 143 -3.01 10.13 -21.78
CA THR A 143 -4.27 10.82 -22.04
C THR A 143 -4.07 12.32 -21.84
N LEU A 144 -4.55 13.11 -22.79
CA LEU A 144 -4.46 14.57 -22.76
C LEU A 144 -5.83 15.17 -22.46
N LEU A 145 -5.97 15.76 -21.28
CA LEU A 145 -7.11 16.60 -20.93
C LEU A 145 -6.75 18.05 -21.23
N ARG A 146 -7.57 18.77 -22.00
CA ARG A 146 -7.37 20.19 -22.30
C ARG A 146 -8.62 20.98 -21.90
N GLY A 147 -8.42 22.05 -21.13
CA GLY A 147 -9.43 23.06 -20.86
C GLY A 147 -9.11 24.33 -21.65
N GLU A 148 -10.06 24.84 -22.42
CA GLU A 148 -9.95 26.09 -23.17
C GLU A 148 -11.05 27.06 -22.75
N LYS A 149 -10.67 28.24 -22.27
CA LYS A 149 -11.60 29.29 -21.87
C LYS A 149 -12.18 29.97 -23.11
N ALA A 150 -13.49 29.87 -23.27
CA ALA A 150 -14.28 30.48 -24.33
C ALA A 150 -15.36 31.38 -23.73
N GLY A 151 -15.05 32.66 -23.54
CA GLY A 151 -15.96 33.63 -22.92
C GLY A 151 -16.18 33.36 -21.43
N ASP A 152 -17.43 33.07 -21.06
CA ASP A 152 -17.88 32.72 -19.71
C ASP A 152 -17.93 31.21 -19.44
N ALA A 153 -17.47 30.39 -20.40
CA ALA A 153 -17.37 28.94 -20.29
C ALA A 153 -15.95 28.41 -20.50
N VAL A 154 -15.71 27.18 -20.05
CA VAL A 154 -14.52 26.39 -20.31
C VAL A 154 -14.93 25.15 -21.08
N ASN A 155 -14.37 24.98 -22.27
CA ASN A 155 -14.52 23.79 -23.09
C ASN A 155 -13.49 22.75 -22.65
N PHE A 156 -13.94 21.53 -22.37
CA PHE A 156 -13.10 20.40 -22.00
C PHE A 156 -12.97 19.43 -23.17
N TYR A 157 -11.73 19.07 -23.47
CA TYR A 157 -11.37 18.11 -24.49
C TYR A 157 -10.59 16.95 -23.88
N LEU A 158 -10.81 15.74 -24.41
CA LEU A 158 -10.07 14.52 -24.08
C LEU A 158 -9.45 13.98 -25.37
N ASP A 159 -8.12 13.90 -25.41
CA ASP A 159 -7.36 13.49 -26.60
C ASP A 159 -7.75 14.27 -27.87
N GLY A 160 -8.14 15.54 -27.70
CA GLY A 160 -8.57 16.45 -28.77
C GLY A 160 -10.07 16.37 -29.12
N GLU A 161 -10.82 15.42 -28.55
CA GLU A 161 -12.27 15.32 -28.74
C GLU A 161 -13.02 16.18 -27.71
N PHE A 162 -13.99 16.97 -28.15
CA PHE A 162 -14.81 17.78 -27.26
C PHE A 162 -15.69 16.88 -26.39
N ILE A 163 -15.62 17.07 -25.07
CA ILE A 163 -16.40 16.30 -24.10
C ILE A 163 -17.58 17.11 -23.59
N THR A 164 -17.31 18.32 -23.11
CA THR A 164 -18.34 19.18 -22.50
C THR A 164 -17.87 20.62 -22.36
N ALA A 165 -18.81 21.53 -22.12
CA ALA A 165 -18.55 22.91 -21.76
C ALA A 165 -19.22 23.21 -20.42
N VAL A 166 -18.49 23.86 -19.51
CA VAL A 166 -18.97 24.23 -18.17
C VAL A 166 -18.77 25.71 -17.97
N THR A 167 -19.75 26.41 -17.39
CA THR A 167 -19.61 27.84 -17.11
C THR A 167 -18.58 28.08 -16.01
N VAL A 168 -17.91 29.23 -16.04
CA VAL A 168 -16.97 29.62 -14.98
C VAL A 168 -17.70 29.74 -13.63
N ALA A 169 -18.95 30.20 -13.64
CA ALA A 169 -19.77 30.29 -12.43
C ALA A 169 -20.03 28.92 -11.77
N ASP A 170 -20.33 27.89 -12.58
CA ASP A 170 -20.53 26.53 -12.06
C ASP A 170 -19.22 25.94 -11.51
N LEU A 171 -18.08 26.24 -12.15
CA LEU A 171 -16.76 25.80 -11.69
C LEU A 171 -16.39 26.47 -10.36
N ASP A 172 -16.66 27.77 -10.20
CA ASP A 172 -16.43 28.50 -8.94
C ASP A 172 -17.31 27.95 -7.82
N GLN A 173 -18.59 27.65 -8.11
CA GLN A 173 -19.49 27.03 -7.13
C GLN A 173 -18.99 25.65 -6.70
N TYR A 174 -18.53 24.82 -7.64
CA TYR A 174 -17.97 23.50 -7.33
C TYR A 174 -16.70 23.61 -6.48
N ALA A 175 -15.80 24.54 -6.81
CA ALA A 175 -14.58 24.76 -6.04
C ALA A 175 -14.88 25.18 -4.59
N ALA A 176 -15.90 26.01 -4.38
CA ALA A 176 -16.32 26.41 -3.04
C ALA A 176 -16.93 25.27 -2.20
N LEU A 177 -17.54 24.25 -2.82
CA LEU A 177 -18.07 23.08 -2.11
C LEU A 177 -16.99 22.08 -1.67
N GLN A 178 -15.80 22.14 -2.28
CA GLN A 178 -14.66 21.26 -1.97
C GLN A 178 -13.65 21.88 -0.99
N ALA A 179 -13.84 23.15 -0.62
CA ALA A 179 -13.03 23.89 0.36
C ALA A 179 -13.59 23.76 1.77
#